data_AF-A0A7J4N2L8-F1
#
_entry.id   AF-A0A7J4N2L8-F1
#
_cell.length_a   1.000
_cell.length_b   1.000
_cell.length_c   1.000
_cell.angle_alpha   90.00
_cell.angle_beta   90.00
_cell.angle_gamma   90.00
#
_symmetry.space_group_name_H-M   'P 1'
#
loop_
_entity.id
_entity.type
_entity.pdbx_description
1 polymer ?
#
loop_
_entity_poly.entity_id
_entity_poly.type
_entity_poly.pdbx_seq_one_letter_code
_entity_poly.pdbx_strand_id
1 'polypeptide(L)'
;MVVDEAILWSSLVLLATGISLHRMGPSFQRSRFGSPLVLLGVASFVLLPEKLDDPESEVYGSIIALGKWTVPFVLGAILVLRASSTYGEPSSSGLLLGWAVIAISWIIAYFEHVSVSSIDVIGASSSLLGILLGFALVYIGASFSERSVRLESYSDPLSEEEGELVRTILLRRLGGDGHGD
;
A
#
# COMPACT_ATOMS: atom_id res chain seq x y z
N MET A 1 -17.77 -22.32 9.60
CA MET A 1 -18.80 -21.53 8.89
C MET A 1 -18.65 -20.08 9.38
N VAL A 2 -19.54 -19.49 10.19
CA VAL A 2 -19.47 -18.05 10.54
C VAL A 2 -18.10 -17.56 11.09
N VAL A 3 -17.39 -18.38 11.88
CA VAL A 3 -16.10 -17.98 12.46
C VAL A 3 -14.99 -17.88 11.40
N ASP A 4 -14.95 -18.80 10.44
CA ASP A 4 -13.87 -18.89 9.46
C ASP A 4 -14.00 -17.77 8.41
N GLU A 5 -15.23 -17.49 7.96
CA GLU A 5 -15.57 -16.33 7.12
C GLU A 5 -15.22 -15.01 7.81
N ALA A 6 -15.56 -14.88 9.10
CA ALA A 6 -15.21 -13.68 9.87
C ALA A 6 -13.70 -13.50 10.00
N ILE A 7 -12.93 -14.58 10.13
CA ILE A 7 -11.46 -14.53 10.13
C ILE A 7 -10.95 -14.05 8.77
N LEU A 8 -11.51 -14.52 7.65
CA LEU A 8 -11.10 -14.08 6.31
C LEU A 8 -11.30 -12.56 6.16
N TRP A 9 -12.51 -12.07 6.40
CA TRP A 9 -12.81 -10.65 6.25
C TRP A 9 -12.07 -9.77 7.25
N SER A 10 -11.96 -10.20 8.51
CA SER A 10 -11.20 -9.45 9.53
C SER A 10 -9.71 -9.40 9.21
N SER A 11 -9.13 -10.47 8.65
CA SER A 11 -7.73 -10.47 8.22
C SER A 11 -7.47 -9.44 7.11
N LEU A 12 -8.39 -9.33 6.13
CA LEU A 12 -8.32 -8.31 5.07
C LEU A 12 -8.48 -6.88 5.63
N VAL A 13 -9.39 -6.68 6.58
CA VAL A 13 -9.55 -5.39 7.27
C VAL A 13 -8.31 -5.02 8.08
N LEU A 14 -7.70 -5.98 8.78
CA LEU A 14 -6.46 -5.78 9.52
C LEU A 14 -5.30 -5.41 8.60
N LEU A 15 -5.19 -6.07 7.44
CA LEU A 15 -4.19 -5.73 6.41
C LEU A 15 -4.38 -4.31 5.90
N ALA A 16 -5.60 -3.94 5.48
CA ALA A 16 -5.92 -2.61 4.99
C ALA A 16 -5.62 -1.53 6.04
N THR A 17 -6.12 -1.73 7.26
CA THR A 17 -5.92 -0.80 8.38
C THR A 17 -4.44 -0.69 8.75
N GLY A 18 -3.72 -1.81 8.79
CA GLY A 18 -2.29 -1.87 9.08
C GLY A 18 -1.47 -1.10 8.06
N ILE A 19 -1.74 -1.27 6.76
CA ILE A 19 -1.07 -0.53 5.67
C ILE A 19 -1.39 0.96 5.77
N SER A 20 -2.65 1.32 5.99
CA SER A 20 -3.07 2.72 6.15
C SER A 20 -2.36 3.39 7.33
N LEU A 21 -2.28 2.72 8.48
CA LEU A 21 -1.56 3.23 9.66
C LEU A 21 -0.06 3.31 9.42
N HIS A 22 0.53 2.30 8.76
CA HIS A 22 1.96 2.27 8.48
C HIS A 22 2.41 3.42 7.57
N ARG A 23 1.56 3.84 6.62
CA ARG A 23 1.82 4.99 5.75
C ARG A 23 1.61 6.34 6.43
N MET A 24 1.09 6.39 7.66
CA MET A 24 0.95 7.66 8.38
C MET A 24 2.32 8.18 8.80
N GLY A 25 2.50 9.50 8.72
CA GLY A 25 3.76 10.16 9.04
C GLY A 25 4.23 9.88 10.48
N PRO A 26 5.54 10.02 10.76
CA PRO A 26 6.16 9.69 12.05
C PRO A 26 5.62 10.55 13.22
N SER A 27 4.95 11.66 12.94
CA SER A 27 4.25 12.49 13.93
C SER A 27 3.04 11.79 14.56
N PHE A 28 2.48 10.77 13.91
CA PHE A 28 1.34 10.02 14.43
C PHE A 28 1.81 8.80 15.21
N GLN A 29 1.66 8.81 16.53
CA GLN A 29 2.05 7.67 17.41
C GLN A 29 1.43 6.34 16.97
N ARG A 30 0.24 6.38 16.35
CA ARG A 30 -0.48 5.21 15.84
C ARG A 30 0.21 4.51 14.64
N SER A 31 1.16 5.16 13.96
CA SER A 31 1.87 4.51 12.84
C SER A 31 2.74 3.32 13.30
N ARG A 32 3.17 3.32 14.57
CA ARG A 32 3.90 2.21 15.20
C ARG A 32 3.10 0.91 15.24
N PHE A 33 1.78 0.98 15.27
CA PHE A 33 0.91 -0.19 15.23
C PHE A 33 0.66 -0.72 13.82
N GLY A 34 1.08 0.00 12.78
CA GLY A 34 0.87 -0.40 11.39
C GLY A 34 1.50 -1.76 11.06
N SER A 35 2.82 -1.91 11.27
CA SER A 35 3.53 -3.16 10.96
C SER A 35 3.02 -4.37 11.79
N PRO A 36 2.79 -4.25 13.11
CA PRO A 36 2.15 -5.32 13.88
C PRO A 36 0.76 -5.71 13.36
N LEU A 37 -0.08 -4.74 12.97
CA LEU A 37 -1.40 -5.05 12.40
C LEU A 37 -1.29 -5.78 11.06
N VAL A 38 -0.38 -5.35 10.19
CA VAL A 38 -0.13 -6.03 8.91
C VAL A 38 0.30 -7.47 9.16
N LEU A 39 1.26 -7.70 10.05
CA LEU A 39 1.74 -9.04 10.39
C LEU A 39 0.62 -9.92 10.96
N LEU A 40 -0.21 -9.36 11.85
CA LEU A 40 -1.37 -10.06 12.39
C LEU A 40 -2.36 -10.43 11.28
N GLY A 41 -2.68 -9.49 10.39
CA GLY A 41 -3.57 -9.73 9.25
C GLY A 41 -3.03 -10.83 8.32
N VAL A 42 -1.74 -10.81 7.99
CA VAL A 42 -1.10 -11.88 7.20
C VAL A 42 -1.18 -13.22 7.94
N ALA A 43 -0.84 -13.25 9.22
CA ALA A 43 -0.86 -14.48 10.02
C ALA A 43 -2.27 -15.06 10.10
N SER A 44 -3.29 -14.24 10.36
CA SER A 44 -4.70 -14.66 10.38
C SER A 44 -5.19 -15.16 9.03
N PHE A 45 -4.74 -14.53 7.93
CA PHE A 45 -5.10 -14.94 6.57
C PHE A 45 -4.46 -16.28 6.19
N VAL A 46 -3.19 -16.51 6.55
CA VAL A 46 -2.46 -17.74 6.22
C VAL A 46 -2.85 -18.92 7.11
N LEU A 47 -3.15 -18.67 8.39
CA LEU A 47 -3.52 -19.69 9.38
C LEU A 47 -5.03 -20.00 9.39
N LEU A 48 -5.75 -19.60 8.35
CA LEU A 48 -7.20 -19.72 8.29
C LEU A 48 -7.64 -21.20 8.32
N PRO A 49 -8.62 -21.59 9.15
CA PRO A 49 -9.13 -22.97 9.17
C PRO A 49 -9.84 -23.27 7.84
N GLU A 50 -9.53 -24.40 7.21
CA GLU A 50 -9.91 -24.79 5.83
C GLU A 50 -11.42 -24.81 5.50
N LYS A 51 -12.33 -24.53 6.43
CA LYS A 51 -13.78 -24.61 6.20
C LYS A 51 -14.37 -23.26 5.84
N LEU A 52 -14.17 -22.85 4.59
CA LEU A 52 -14.89 -21.73 3.97
C LEU A 52 -16.09 -22.22 3.17
N ASP A 53 -17.14 -21.41 3.15
CA ASP A 53 -18.29 -21.60 2.26
C ASP A 53 -17.91 -21.22 0.81
N ASP A 54 -18.70 -21.67 -0.16
CA ASP A 54 -18.35 -21.62 -1.58
C ASP A 54 -17.86 -20.24 -2.08
N PRO A 55 -18.51 -19.08 -1.82
CA PRO A 55 -18.05 -17.80 -2.37
C PRO A 55 -16.77 -17.28 -1.71
N GLU A 56 -16.60 -17.44 -0.39
CA GLU A 56 -15.39 -17.04 0.32
C GLU A 56 -14.19 -17.93 -0.04
N SER A 57 -14.44 -19.22 -0.29
CA SER A 57 -13.41 -20.16 -0.71
C SER A 57 -12.81 -19.78 -2.07
N GLU A 58 -13.64 -19.29 -3.00
CA GLU A 58 -13.21 -18.82 -4.32
C GLU A 58 -12.35 -17.55 -4.21
N VAL A 59 -12.75 -16.61 -3.35
CA VAL A 59 -11.98 -15.39 -3.08
C VAL A 59 -10.64 -15.74 -2.44
N TYR A 60 -10.63 -16.59 -1.43
CA TYR A 60 -9.40 -17.04 -0.77
C TYR A 60 -8.46 -17.74 -1.75
N GLY A 61 -8.97 -18.69 -2.55
CA GLY A 61 -8.22 -19.38 -3.59
C GLY A 61 -7.62 -18.42 -4.62
N SER A 62 -8.39 -17.42 -5.05
CA SER A 62 -7.95 -16.38 -5.98
C SER A 62 -6.82 -15.52 -5.42
N ILE A 63 -6.89 -15.14 -4.14
CA ILE A 63 -5.84 -14.35 -3.47
C ILE A 63 -4.55 -15.19 -3.34
N ILE A 64 -4.66 -16.47 -2.97
CA ILE A 64 -3.51 -17.36 -2.88
C ILE A 64 -2.87 -17.56 -4.27
N ALA A 65 -3.68 -17.80 -5.30
CA ALA A 65 -3.22 -17.93 -6.69
C ALA A 65 -2.48 -16.66 -7.17
N LEU A 66 -3.00 -15.48 -6.86
CA LEU A 66 -2.34 -14.20 -7.12
C LEU A 66 -1.00 -14.09 -6.39
N GLY A 67 -0.96 -14.48 -5.10
CA GLY A 67 0.24 -14.45 -4.28
C GLY A 67 1.39 -15.30 -4.83
N LYS A 68 1.08 -16.51 -5.34
CA LYS A 68 2.08 -17.47 -5.87
C LYS A 68 3.03 -16.86 -6.89
N TRP A 69 2.52 -16.02 -7.80
CA TRP A 69 3.33 -15.38 -8.83
C TRP A 69 3.69 -13.93 -8.48
N THR A 70 2.84 -13.20 -7.75
CA THR A 70 3.09 -11.80 -7.41
C THR A 70 4.24 -11.64 -6.42
N VAL A 71 4.36 -12.53 -5.43
CA VAL A 71 5.45 -12.48 -4.45
C VAL A 71 6.83 -12.60 -5.12
N PRO A 72 7.12 -13.62 -5.94
CA PRO A 72 8.40 -13.69 -6.65
C PRO A 72 8.57 -12.53 -7.63
N PHE A 73 7.50 -12.03 -8.27
CA PHE A 73 7.60 -10.84 -9.13
C PHE A 73 8.13 -9.62 -8.38
N VAL A 74 7.53 -9.30 -7.22
CA VAL A 74 7.92 -8.16 -6.38
C VAL A 74 9.34 -8.34 -5.86
N LEU A 75 9.71 -9.54 -5.42
CA LEU A 75 11.08 -9.84 -4.98
C LEU A 75 12.09 -9.64 -6.11
N GLY A 76 11.79 -10.15 -7.31
CA GLY A 76 12.62 -9.95 -8.50
C GLY A 76 12.75 -8.48 -8.88
N ALA A 77 11.65 -7.72 -8.83
CA ALA A 77 11.66 -6.28 -9.08
C ALA A 77 12.52 -5.51 -8.07
N ILE A 78 12.42 -5.82 -6.76
CA ILE A 78 13.25 -5.22 -5.72
C ILE A 78 14.74 -5.52 -5.98
N LEU A 79 15.08 -6.74 -6.38
CA LEU A 79 16.45 -7.13 -6.72
C LEU A 79 16.99 -6.35 -7.92
N VAL A 80 16.20 -6.24 -8.99
CA VAL A 80 16.55 -5.44 -10.17
C VAL A 80 16.76 -3.97 -9.80
N LEU A 81 15.86 -3.39 -9.00
CA LEU A 81 15.98 -2.00 -8.55
C LEU A 81 17.24 -1.79 -7.71
N ARG A 82 17.53 -2.68 -6.75
CA ARG A 82 18.74 -2.58 -5.92
C ARG A 82 20.03 -2.75 -6.72
N ALA A 83 20.02 -3.57 -7.76
CA ALA A 83 21.18 -3.83 -8.61
C ALA A 83 21.32 -2.83 -9.77
N SER A 84 20.36 -1.91 -9.92
CA SER A 84 20.38 -0.86 -10.94
C SER A 84 21.19 0.35 -10.47
N SER A 85 21.92 0.97 -11.40
CA SER A 85 22.73 2.17 -11.14
C SER A 85 21.92 3.39 -10.70
N THR A 86 20.61 3.40 -10.92
CA THR A 86 19.72 4.50 -10.54
C THR A 86 19.35 4.46 -9.05
N TYR A 87 19.22 3.27 -8.46
CA TYR A 87 18.64 3.12 -7.11
C TYR A 87 19.54 2.37 -6.12
N GLY A 88 20.66 1.79 -6.55
CA GLY A 88 21.57 1.07 -5.67
C GLY A 88 22.94 0.81 -6.29
N GLU A 89 23.65 -0.18 -5.74
CA GLU A 89 24.99 -0.54 -6.19
C GLU A 89 24.90 -1.38 -7.48
N PRO A 90 25.50 -0.91 -8.59
CA PRO A 90 25.42 -1.62 -9.86
C PRO A 90 26.04 -3.01 -9.74
N SER A 91 25.25 -4.05 -9.99
CA SER A 91 25.75 -5.43 -10.03
C SER A 91 25.11 -6.21 -11.18
N SER A 92 25.93 -6.64 -12.14
CA SER A 92 25.46 -7.42 -13.29
C SER A 92 24.87 -8.77 -12.86
N SER A 93 25.46 -9.40 -11.84
CA SER A 93 24.93 -10.64 -11.24
C SER A 93 23.60 -10.43 -10.53
N GLY A 94 23.43 -9.32 -9.81
CA GLY A 94 22.17 -8.96 -9.15
C GLY A 94 21.05 -8.69 -10.15
N LEU A 95 21.36 -8.01 -11.26
CA LEU A 95 20.41 -7.78 -12.35
C LEU A 95 19.96 -9.10 -13.01
N LEU A 96 20.90 -9.99 -13.35
CA LEU A 96 20.58 -11.29 -13.91
C LEU A 96 19.70 -12.14 -12.98
N LEU A 97 20.03 -12.16 -11.68
CA LEU A 97 19.24 -12.88 -10.68
C LEU A 97 17.83 -12.30 -10.56
N GLY A 98 17.70 -10.97 -10.48
CA GLY A 98 16.40 -10.31 -10.42
C GLY A 98 15.52 -10.62 -11.64
N TRP A 99 16.09 -10.56 -12.84
CA TRP A 99 15.39 -10.93 -14.07
C TRP A 99 15.03 -12.42 -14.14
N ALA A 100 15.90 -13.32 -13.66
CA ALA A 100 15.59 -14.74 -13.59
C ALA A 100 14.40 -15.02 -12.66
N VAL A 101 14.34 -14.35 -11.50
CA VAL A 101 13.22 -14.45 -10.56
C VAL A 101 11.92 -13.90 -11.18
N ILE A 102 11.99 -12.78 -11.91
CA ILE A 102 10.85 -12.25 -12.66
C ILE A 102 10.38 -13.26 -13.70
N ALA A 103 11.29 -13.86 -14.46
CA ALA A 103 10.94 -14.87 -15.47
C ALA A 103 10.25 -16.10 -14.84
N ILE A 104 10.75 -16.59 -13.70
CA ILE A 104 10.10 -17.67 -12.94
C ILE A 104 8.69 -17.29 -12.52
N SER A 105 8.48 -16.06 -12.03
CA SER A 105 7.16 -15.56 -11.68
C SER A 105 6.18 -15.60 -12.87
N TRP A 106 6.62 -15.17 -14.05
CA TRP A 106 5.80 -15.24 -15.27
C TRP A 106 5.48 -16.68 -15.69
N ILE A 107 6.42 -17.60 -15.52
CA ILE A 107 6.19 -19.04 -15.78
C ILE A 107 5.09 -19.57 -14.84
N ILE A 108 5.16 -19.24 -13.55
CA ILE A 108 4.13 -19.63 -12.57
C ILE A 108 2.77 -19.03 -12.96
N ALA A 109 2.73 -17.73 -13.29
CA ALA A 109 1.51 -17.05 -13.70
C ALA A 109 0.88 -17.69 -14.95
N TYR A 110 1.69 -18.06 -15.93
CA TYR A 110 1.26 -18.74 -17.16
C TYR A 110 0.62 -20.09 -16.86
N PHE A 111 1.25 -20.94 -16.04
CA PHE A 111 0.70 -22.26 -15.72
C PHE A 111 -0.59 -22.18 -14.89
N GLU A 112 -0.73 -21.17 -14.02
CA GLU A 112 -1.95 -20.96 -13.25
C GLU A 112 -3.14 -20.53 -14.14
N HIS A 113 -2.89 -19.92 -15.32
CA HIS A 113 -3.93 -19.36 -16.20
C HIS A 113 -3.99 -19.98 -17.60
N VAL A 114 -3.31 -21.11 -17.84
CA VAL A 114 -3.18 -21.70 -19.18
C VAL A 114 -4.52 -22.15 -19.80
N SER A 115 -5.57 -22.33 -18.99
CA SER A 115 -6.87 -22.84 -19.41
C SER A 115 -8.02 -21.85 -19.27
N VAL A 116 -7.74 -20.54 -19.19
CA VAL A 116 -8.78 -19.51 -19.03
C VAL A 116 -9.71 -19.50 -20.25
N SER A 117 -11.02 -19.64 -20.01
CA SER A 117 -12.04 -19.63 -21.05
C SER A 117 -12.53 -18.21 -21.35
N SER A 118 -13.19 -18.00 -22.50
CA SER A 118 -13.73 -16.68 -22.86
C SER A 118 -14.80 -16.18 -21.88
N ILE A 119 -15.55 -17.08 -21.22
CA ILE A 119 -16.54 -16.69 -20.22
C ILE A 119 -15.87 -16.19 -18.93
N ASP A 120 -14.75 -16.78 -18.54
CA ASP A 120 -13.96 -16.34 -17.38
C ASP A 120 -13.39 -14.93 -17.62
N VAL A 121 -12.95 -14.63 -18.85
CA VAL A 121 -12.47 -13.30 -19.23
C VAL A 121 -13.57 -12.24 -19.12
N ILE A 122 -14.80 -12.57 -19.57
CA ILE A 122 -15.95 -11.67 -19.47
C ILE A 122 -16.33 -11.46 -17.99
N GLY A 123 -16.38 -12.54 -17.20
CA GLY A 123 -16.63 -12.48 -15.77
C GLY A 123 -15.60 -11.61 -15.05
N ALA A 124 -14.31 -11.83 -15.30
CA ALA A 124 -13.22 -11.04 -14.73
C ALA A 124 -13.32 -9.56 -15.12
N SER A 125 -13.66 -9.26 -16.38
CA SER A 125 -13.86 -7.89 -16.85
C SER A 125 -15.01 -7.20 -16.13
N SER A 126 -16.12 -7.91 -15.90
CA SER A 126 -17.26 -7.41 -15.14
C SER A 126 -16.90 -7.16 -13.68
N SER A 127 -16.19 -8.09 -13.03
CA SER A 127 -15.70 -7.93 -11.66
C SER A 127 -14.77 -6.72 -11.54
N LEU A 128 -13.89 -6.49 -12.52
CA LEU A 128 -12.99 -5.34 -12.56
C LEU A 128 -13.76 -4.01 -12.64
N LEU A 129 -14.84 -3.95 -13.42
CA LEU A 129 -15.73 -2.78 -13.43
C LEU A 129 -16.38 -2.54 -12.07
N GLY A 130 -16.83 -3.60 -11.39
CA GLY A 130 -17.39 -3.52 -10.04
C GLY A 130 -16.37 -2.96 -9.03
N ILE A 131 -15.14 -3.45 -9.07
CA ILE A 131 -14.04 -2.97 -8.22
C ILE A 131 -13.73 -1.49 -8.49
N LEU A 132 -13.61 -1.10 -9.76
CA LEU A 132 -13.38 0.30 -10.15
C LEU A 132 -14.50 1.23 -9.68
N LEU A 133 -15.76 0.78 -9.80
CA LEU A 133 -16.91 1.52 -9.29
C LEU A 133 -16.85 1.68 -7.76
N GLY A 134 -16.47 0.62 -7.04
CA GLY A 134 -16.25 0.66 -5.60
C GLY A 134 -15.20 1.71 -5.21
N PHE A 135 -14.04 1.71 -5.88
CA PHE A 135 -13.01 2.73 -5.66
C PHE A 135 -13.51 4.14 -5.99
N ALA A 136 -14.28 4.31 -7.07
CA ALA A 136 -14.86 5.59 -7.42
C ALA A 136 -15.81 6.10 -6.33
N LEU A 137 -16.65 5.23 -5.76
CA LEU A 137 -17.55 5.60 -4.67
C LEU A 137 -16.80 5.99 -3.40
N VAL A 138 -15.77 5.21 -3.02
CA VAL A 138 -14.91 5.55 -1.88
C VAL A 138 -14.20 6.88 -2.09
N TYR A 139 -13.66 7.12 -3.30
CA TYR A 139 -13.01 8.37 -3.64
C TYR A 139 -13.96 9.56 -3.61
N ILE A 140 -15.16 9.42 -4.17
CA ILE A 140 -16.20 10.46 -4.13
C ILE A 140 -16.61 10.73 -2.69
N GLY A 141 -16.81 9.69 -1.87
CA GLY A 141 -17.14 9.82 -0.46
C GLY A 141 -16.04 10.53 0.34
N ALA A 142 -14.78 10.15 0.13
CA ALA A 142 -13.62 10.80 0.74
C ALA A 142 -13.52 12.28 0.31
N SER A 143 -13.63 12.55 -1.00
CA SER A 143 -13.60 13.91 -1.55
C SER A 143 -14.75 14.78 -1.03
N PHE A 144 -15.94 14.20 -0.90
CA PHE A 144 -17.10 14.88 -0.33
C PHE A 144 -16.89 15.17 1.16
N SER A 145 -16.34 14.22 1.92
CA SER A 145 -15.98 14.40 3.32
C SER A 145 -14.95 15.51 3.49
N GLU A 146 -13.88 15.51 2.70
CA GLU A 146 -12.84 16.55 2.73
C GLU A 146 -13.42 17.93 2.40
N ARG A 147 -14.34 18.02 1.43
CA ARG A 147 -15.03 19.29 1.10
C ARG A 147 -16.04 19.73 2.16
N SER A 148 -16.62 18.79 2.90
CA SER A 148 -17.63 19.06 3.93
C SER A 148 -17.02 19.46 5.27
N VAL A 149 -15.82 18.95 5.58
CA VAL A 149 -14.98 19.51 6.62
C VAL A 149 -14.53 20.87 6.11
N ARG A 150 -15.20 21.95 6.56
CA ARG A 150 -14.65 23.30 6.39
C ARG A 150 -13.22 23.22 6.89
N LEU A 151 -12.25 23.49 6.02
CA LEU A 151 -10.90 23.85 6.45
C LEU A 151 -11.11 24.90 7.53
N GLU A 152 -10.83 24.54 8.78
CA GLU A 152 -10.74 25.48 9.88
C GLU A 152 -9.90 26.63 9.34
N SER A 153 -10.42 27.87 9.45
CA SER A 153 -9.81 29.03 8.81
C SER A 153 -8.32 28.95 9.06
N TYR A 154 -7.51 28.98 7.99
CA TYR A 154 -6.06 29.07 8.11
C TYR A 154 -5.76 29.95 9.31
N SER A 155 -4.94 29.44 10.23
CA SER A 155 -4.50 30.20 11.40
C SER A 155 -4.20 31.62 10.95
N ASP A 156 -4.80 32.61 11.64
CA ASP A 156 -4.68 34.00 11.24
C ASP A 156 -3.21 34.31 10.93
N PRO A 157 -2.93 35.07 9.85
CA PRO A 157 -1.56 35.43 9.54
C PRO A 157 -0.91 36.02 10.78
N LEU A 158 0.37 35.69 10.98
CA LEU A 158 1.16 36.22 12.10
C LEU A 158 0.85 37.69 12.27
N SER A 159 0.46 38.06 13.49
CA SER A 159 0.34 39.48 13.83
C SER A 159 1.68 40.16 13.58
N GLU A 160 1.65 41.47 13.36
CA GLU A 160 2.86 42.24 13.04
C GLU A 160 3.96 42.05 14.10
N GLU A 161 3.54 41.92 15.37
CA GLU A 161 4.38 41.64 16.53
C GLU A 161 4.97 40.21 16.51
N GLU A 162 4.15 39.18 16.24
CA GLU A 162 4.64 37.81 16.12
C GLU A 162 5.54 37.63 14.91
N GLY A 163 5.26 38.32 13.81
CA GLY A 163 6.08 38.35 12.61
C GLY A 163 7.45 38.96 12.86
N GLU A 164 7.52 40.06 13.61
CA GLU A 164 8.78 40.68 14.02
C GLU A 164 9.58 39.77 14.97
N LEU A 165 8.90 39.12 15.92
CA LEU A 165 9.51 38.17 16.85
C LEU A 165 10.12 36.98 16.11
N VAL A 166 9.35 36.36 15.21
CA VAL A 166 9.80 35.22 14.40
C VAL A 166 10.94 35.64 13.47
N ARG A 167 10.85 36.81 12.85
CA ARG A 167 11.91 37.36 11.99
C ARG A 167 13.21 37.57 12.78
N THR A 168 13.12 38.11 13.98
CA THR A 168 14.29 38.34 14.86
C THR A 168 14.93 37.00 15.27
N ILE A 169 14.13 36.00 15.62
CA ILE A 169 14.62 34.66 15.96
C ILE A 169 15.32 34.01 14.77
N LEU A 170 14.73 34.11 13.57
CA LEU A 170 15.28 33.53 12.35
C LEU A 170 16.58 34.22 11.95
N LEU A 171 16.63 35.55 11.95
CA LEU A 171 17.86 36.30 11.65
C LEU A 171 18.99 35.95 12.61
N ARG A 172 18.68 35.86 13.91
CA ARG A 172 19.64 35.51 14.95
C ARG A 172 20.16 34.07 14.87
N ARG A 173 19.34 33.12 14.40
CA ARG A 173 19.72 31.69 14.31
C ARG A 173 20.28 31.26 12.96
N LEU A 174 19.90 31.93 11.87
CA LEU A 174 20.40 31.64 10.52
C LEU A 174 21.66 32.44 10.17
N GLY A 175 22.24 33.17 11.13
CA GLY A 175 23.47 33.93 10.90
C GLY A 175 23.26 35.10 9.93
N GLY A 176 22.10 35.74 9.98
CA GLY A 176 21.75 36.91 9.17
C GLY A 176 22.38 38.22 9.66
N ASP A 177 23.49 38.15 10.40
CA ASP A 177 24.33 39.31 10.64
C ASP A 177 25.18 39.50 9.39
N GLY A 178 24.73 40.43 8.54
CA GLY A 178 25.46 40.93 7.40
C GLY A 178 26.75 41.65 7.82
N HIS A 179 27.75 40.87 8.22
CA HIS A 179 29.15 41.28 8.24
C HIS A 179 29.88 40.58 7.10
N GLY A 180 29.57 41.05 5.89
CA GLY A 180 30.54 41.05 4.81
C GLY A 180 31.27 42.38 4.83
N ASP A 181 32.28 42.48 5.71
CA ASP A 181 33.45 43.34 5.53
C ASP A 181 34.61 42.47 5.03
#